data_AF-A0A445DH87-F1
#
_entry.id   AF-A0A445DH87-F1
#
_cell.length_a   1.000
_cell.length_b   1.000
_cell.length_c   1.000
_cell.angle_alpha   90.00
_cell.angle_beta   90.00
_cell.angle_gamma   90.00
#
_symmetry.space_group_name_H-M   'P 1'
#
loop_
_entity.id
_entity.type
_entity.pdbx_description
1 polymer ?
#
loop_
_entity_poly.entity_id
_entity_poly.type
_entity_poly.pdbx_seq_one_letter_code
_entity_poly.pdbx_strand_id
1 'polypeptide(L)'
;MLQIAEAESLEEGTRHLVIEFVITLTEARERAPGMMRKLSQFISRMFAILMKMLLDIEDDPAWPSAKTEDEDVGETSNYSVGQECLDRLSISLGGNTIIPIASEQLPAYLAAPEWQKRHAALIALAQIAEGCSKVMIKNLDQVVAMVLNSFNDQHPRVRWAAINAIG
;
A
#
# COMPACT_ATOMS: atom_id res chain seq x y z
N MET A 1 3.47 7.27 18.74
CA MET A 1 3.51 6.11 17.82
C MET A 1 3.68 6.56 16.38
N LEU A 2 2.69 7.11 15.67
CA LEU A 2 2.90 7.48 14.24
C LEU A 2 4.01 8.51 13.99
N GLN A 3 4.25 9.42 14.93
CA GLN A 3 5.40 10.35 14.86
C GLN A 3 6.76 9.62 14.85
N ILE A 4 6.85 8.46 15.50
CA ILE A 4 8.06 7.63 15.51
C ILE A 4 8.19 6.89 14.17
N ALA A 5 7.08 6.37 13.64
CA ALA A 5 7.05 5.72 12.32
C ALA A 5 7.47 6.67 11.17
N GLU A 6 7.21 7.96 11.30
CA GLU A 6 7.60 8.99 10.31
C GLU A 6 8.97 9.63 10.58
N ALA A 7 9.60 9.33 11.71
CA ALA A 7 10.86 9.98 12.09
C ALA A 7 12.04 9.34 11.34
N GLU A 8 12.36 9.86 10.16
CA GLU A 8 13.50 9.42 9.33
C GLU A 8 14.85 9.48 10.06
N SER A 9 14.96 10.30 11.12
CA SER A 9 16.12 10.36 12.01
C SER A 9 16.32 9.10 12.87
N LEU A 10 15.33 8.21 12.94
CA LEU A 10 15.40 6.95 13.68
C LEU A 10 15.71 5.79 12.75
N GLU A 11 16.33 4.76 13.30
CA GLU A 11 16.64 3.53 12.59
C GLU A 11 15.38 2.88 11.99
N GLU A 12 15.53 2.33 10.80
CA GLU A 12 14.45 1.69 10.05
C GLU A 12 13.73 0.61 10.86
N GLY A 13 14.47 -0.31 11.48
CA GLY A 13 13.89 -1.37 12.31
C GLY A 13 13.06 -0.82 13.49
N THR A 14 13.42 0.35 14.04
CA THR A 14 12.61 1.00 15.08
C THR A 14 11.28 1.50 14.51
N ARG A 15 11.28 2.07 13.30
CA ARG A 15 10.06 2.52 12.63
C ARG A 15 9.17 1.33 12.28
N HIS A 16 9.75 0.24 11.76
CA HIS A 16 9.04 -1.00 11.44
C HIS A 16 8.35 -1.59 12.68
N LEU A 17 9.04 -1.68 13.82
CA LEU A 17 8.44 -2.19 15.06
C LEU A 17 7.24 -1.37 15.53
N VAL A 18 7.27 -0.05 15.34
CA VAL A 18 6.14 0.81 15.68
C VAL A 18 4.97 0.61 14.72
N ILE A 19 5.25 0.41 13.43
CA ILE A 19 4.22 0.09 12.44
C ILE A 19 3.59 -1.26 12.78
N GLU A 20 4.41 -2.29 13.00
CA GLU A 20 3.96 -3.63 13.38
C GLU A 20 3.05 -3.58 14.61
N PHE A 21 3.50 -2.92 15.69
CA PHE A 21 2.69 -2.75 16.89
C PHE A 21 1.30 -2.16 16.59
N VAL A 22 1.24 -1.17 15.71
CA VAL A 22 -0.02 -0.56 15.32
C VAL A 22 -0.87 -1.50 14.47
N ILE A 23 -0.28 -2.23 13.52
CA ILE A 23 -0.99 -3.24 12.73
C ILE A 23 -1.58 -4.32 13.65
N THR A 24 -0.78 -4.87 14.57
CA THR A 24 -1.26 -5.85 15.56
C THR A 24 -2.42 -5.31 16.42
N LEU A 25 -2.38 -4.03 16.79
CA LEU A 25 -3.50 -3.40 17.51
C LEU A 25 -4.77 -3.33 16.66
N THR A 26 -4.66 -3.07 15.36
CA THR A 26 -5.83 -3.09 14.48
C THR A 26 -6.42 -4.50 14.38
N GLU A 27 -5.58 -5.53 14.26
CA GLU A 27 -6.00 -6.94 14.20
C GLU A 27 -6.72 -7.35 15.50
N ALA A 28 -6.28 -6.83 16.65
CA ALA A 28 -6.91 -7.06 17.94
C ALA A 28 -8.19 -6.21 18.20
N ARG A 29 -8.73 -5.50 17.20
CA ARG A 29 -9.84 -4.53 17.36
C ARG A 29 -11.08 -5.07 18.06
N GLU A 30 -11.39 -6.37 17.90
CA GLU A 30 -12.55 -7.01 18.53
C GLU A 30 -12.46 -6.97 20.06
N ARG A 31 -11.24 -6.87 20.60
CA ARG A 31 -10.98 -6.76 22.04
C ARG A 31 -11.12 -5.33 22.57
N ALA A 32 -11.23 -4.31 21.70
CA ALA A 32 -11.31 -2.89 22.09
C ALA A 32 -12.12 -1.99 21.11
N PRO A 33 -13.42 -2.27 20.89
CA PRO A 33 -14.25 -1.56 19.90
C PRO A 33 -14.42 -0.04 20.17
N GLY A 34 -14.27 0.39 21.43
CA GLY A 34 -14.35 1.81 21.81
C GLY A 34 -13.18 2.67 21.30
N MET A 35 -11.99 2.08 21.12
CA MET A 35 -10.82 2.78 20.60
C MET A 35 -10.96 3.05 19.08
N MET A 36 -11.58 2.13 18.34
CA MET A 36 -11.68 2.18 16.87
C MET A 36 -12.45 3.39 16.32
N ARG A 37 -13.45 3.90 17.04
CA ARG A 37 -14.25 5.06 16.58
C ARG A 37 -13.46 6.37 16.55
N LYS A 38 -12.36 6.48 17.30
CA LYS A 38 -11.48 7.66 17.32
C LYS A 38 -10.27 7.52 16.39
N LEU A 39 -10.13 6.37 15.72
CA LEU A 39 -8.93 6.00 14.96
C LEU A 39 -9.03 6.36 13.47
N SER A 40 -10.12 6.92 12.93
CA SER A 40 -10.24 7.17 11.47
C SER A 40 -9.11 8.06 10.90
N GLN A 41 -8.80 9.19 11.53
CA GLN A 41 -7.67 10.04 11.15
C GLN A 41 -6.32 9.32 11.33
N PHE A 42 -6.22 8.47 12.34
CA PHE A 42 -5.02 7.69 12.61
C PHE A 42 -4.80 6.61 11.54
N ILE A 43 -5.86 5.92 11.09
CA ILE A 43 -5.79 4.95 9.99
C ILE A 43 -5.44 5.63 8.68
N SER A 44 -6.02 6.81 8.39
CA SER A 44 -5.66 7.56 7.18
C SER A 44 -4.17 7.95 7.16
N ARG A 45 -3.62 8.35 8.31
CA ARG A 45 -2.18 8.65 8.43
C ARG A 45 -1.33 7.39 8.37
N MET A 46 -1.77 6.28 8.97
CA MET A 46 -1.07 5.00 8.83
C MET A 46 -1.02 4.56 7.36
N PHE A 47 -2.15 4.61 6.64
CA PHE A 47 -2.19 4.33 5.22
C PHE A 47 -1.20 5.21 4.44
N ALA A 48 -1.13 6.51 4.75
CA ALA A 48 -0.17 7.42 4.11
C ALA A 48 1.30 7.07 4.42
N ILE A 49 1.60 6.57 5.62
CA ILE A 49 2.94 6.09 5.99
C ILE A 49 3.30 4.86 5.15
N LEU A 50 2.40 3.88 5.06
CA LEU A 50 2.63 2.68 4.25
C LEU A 50 2.79 3.02 2.76
N MET A 51 1.99 3.96 2.25
CA MET A 51 2.15 4.46 0.87
C MET A 51 3.52 5.09 0.63
N LYS A 52 4.09 5.79 1.61
CA LYS A 52 5.45 6.34 1.50
C LYS A 52 6.52 5.24 1.50
N MET A 53 6.32 4.18 2.27
CA MET A 53 7.24 3.04 2.27
C MET A 53 7.25 2.33 0.91
N LEU A 54 6.12 2.27 0.21
CA LEU A 54 6.04 1.75 -1.16
C LEU A 54 6.81 2.60 -2.20
N LEU A 55 7.22 3.82 -1.85
CA LEU A 55 8.06 4.66 -2.72
C LEU A 55 9.55 4.30 -2.61
N ASP A 56 9.94 3.55 -1.59
CA ASP A 56 11.31 3.12 -1.34
C ASP A 56 11.65 1.90 -2.20
N ILE A 57 11.59 2.09 -3.52
CA ILE A 57 11.85 1.08 -4.53
C ILE A 57 12.86 1.64 -5.53
N GLU A 58 13.88 0.85 -5.84
CA GLU A 58 14.97 1.24 -6.73
C GLU A 58 14.66 0.87 -8.19
N ASP A 59 15.06 1.73 -9.13
CA ASP A 59 15.02 1.41 -10.56
C ASP A 59 16.25 0.57 -10.94
N ASP A 60 16.36 -0.62 -10.35
CA ASP A 60 17.51 -1.50 -10.55
C ASP A 60 17.57 -2.02 -12.02
N PRO A 61 18.67 -1.78 -12.76
CA PRO A 61 18.84 -2.24 -14.15
C PRO A 61 18.79 -3.76 -14.34
N ALA A 62 19.02 -4.55 -13.28
CA ALA A 62 18.94 -5.99 -13.30
C ALA A 62 17.50 -6.51 -13.22
N TRP A 63 16.53 -5.68 -12.80
CA TRP A 63 15.14 -6.08 -12.62
C TRP A 63 14.49 -6.74 -13.85
N PRO A 64 14.68 -6.25 -15.09
CA PRO A 64 14.14 -6.93 -16.27
C PRO A 64 14.72 -8.33 -16.53
N SER A 65 15.87 -8.65 -15.92
CA SER A 65 16.57 -9.93 -16.07
C SER A 65 16.32 -10.89 -14.91
N ALA A 66 15.57 -10.46 -13.90
CA ALA A 66 15.15 -11.32 -12.79
C ALA A 66 14.33 -12.50 -13.34
N LYS A 67 14.64 -13.73 -12.90
CA LYS A 67 14.01 -14.95 -13.42
C LYS A 67 12.83 -15.40 -12.59
N THR A 68 12.77 -14.95 -11.34
CA THR A 68 11.69 -15.24 -10.39
C THR A 68 11.32 -13.98 -9.63
N GLU A 69 10.07 -13.91 -9.18
CA GLU A 69 9.59 -12.82 -8.32
C GLU A 69 10.37 -12.77 -6.99
N ASP A 70 10.82 -13.93 -6.48
CA ASP A 70 11.62 -14.06 -5.24
C ASP A 70 13.03 -13.42 -5.29
N GLU A 71 13.44 -12.82 -6.42
CA GLU A 71 14.74 -12.15 -6.50
C GLU A 71 14.70 -10.73 -5.89
N ASP A 72 13.51 -10.21 -5.53
CA ASP A 72 13.30 -8.92 -4.84
C ASP A 72 14.14 -7.75 -5.42
N VAL A 73 14.37 -7.78 -6.74
CA VAL A 73 15.37 -6.91 -7.36
C VAL A 73 14.93 -5.45 -7.31
N GLY A 74 15.69 -4.62 -6.61
CA GLY A 74 15.38 -3.22 -6.34
C GLY A 74 14.27 -3.02 -5.30
N GLU A 75 13.79 -4.07 -4.64
CA GLU A 75 12.90 -3.96 -3.49
C GLU A 75 13.71 -3.72 -2.22
N THR A 76 13.28 -2.77 -1.40
CA THR A 76 13.89 -2.50 -0.09
C THR A 76 13.07 -3.13 1.03
N SER A 77 13.64 -3.23 2.22
CA SER A 77 12.90 -3.71 3.39
C SER A 77 11.70 -2.81 3.74
N ASN A 78 11.78 -1.49 3.53
CA ASN A 78 10.63 -0.60 3.68
C ASN A 78 9.52 -0.97 2.69
N TYR A 79 9.87 -1.18 1.42
CA TYR A 79 8.90 -1.55 0.40
C TYR A 79 8.16 -2.85 0.77
N SER A 80 8.89 -3.91 1.13
CA SER A 80 8.29 -5.20 1.51
C SER A 80 7.39 -5.08 2.75
N VAL A 81 7.85 -4.39 3.80
CA VAL A 81 7.05 -4.16 5.03
C VAL A 81 5.80 -3.34 4.71
N GLY A 82 5.91 -2.33 3.85
CA GLY A 82 4.80 -1.49 3.43
C GLY A 82 3.68 -2.28 2.75
N GLN A 83 4.05 -3.23 1.87
CA GLN A 83 3.10 -4.10 1.20
C GLN A 83 2.37 -5.02 2.18
N GLU A 84 3.12 -5.76 3.00
CA GLU A 84 2.56 -6.71 3.97
C GLU A 84 1.60 -6.00 4.95
N CYS A 85 2.00 -4.83 5.44
CA CYS A 85 1.19 -4.06 6.36
C CYS A 85 -0.09 -3.51 5.71
N LEU A 86 -0.08 -3.18 4.41
CA LEU A 86 -1.29 -2.71 3.71
C LEU A 86 -2.33 -3.82 3.60
N ASP A 87 -1.91 -5.03 3.25
CA ASP A 87 -2.80 -6.19 3.17
C ASP A 87 -3.42 -6.48 4.54
N ARG A 88 -2.57 -6.66 5.56
CA ARG A 88 -3.02 -6.92 6.95
C ARG A 88 -3.93 -5.83 7.48
N LEU A 89 -3.63 -4.56 7.21
CA LEU A 89 -4.49 -3.43 7.58
C LEU A 89 -5.85 -3.52 6.88
N SER A 90 -5.87 -3.90 5.61
CA SER A 90 -7.09 -4.04 4.82
C SER A 90 -7.98 -5.18 5.30
N ILE A 91 -7.41 -6.35 5.56
CA ILE A 91 -8.10 -7.54 6.09
C ILE A 91 -8.67 -7.22 7.47
N SER A 92 -7.85 -6.61 8.31
CA SER A 92 -8.21 -6.26 9.67
C SER A 92 -9.34 -5.23 9.73
N LEU A 93 -9.29 -4.16 8.92
CA LEU A 93 -10.24 -3.05 9.03
C LEU A 93 -11.44 -3.16 8.10
N GLY A 94 -11.28 -3.81 6.96
CA GLY A 94 -12.27 -4.01 5.92
C GLY A 94 -12.52 -2.78 5.04
N GLY A 95 -13.10 -3.05 3.86
CA GLY A 95 -13.30 -2.04 2.82
C GLY A 95 -14.13 -0.81 3.19
N ASN A 96 -15.04 -0.88 4.18
CA ASN A 96 -15.80 0.30 4.61
C ASN A 96 -14.92 1.39 5.24
N THR A 97 -13.76 0.98 5.78
CA THR A 97 -12.78 1.90 6.37
C THR A 97 -11.72 2.30 5.34
N ILE A 98 -11.22 1.33 4.58
CA ILE A 98 -10.02 1.50 3.76
C ILE A 98 -10.32 2.10 2.40
N ILE A 99 -11.43 1.71 1.75
CA ILE A 99 -11.77 2.23 0.41
C ILE A 99 -11.92 3.76 0.41
N PRO A 100 -12.63 4.41 1.37
CA PRO A 100 -12.71 5.88 1.39
C PRO A 100 -11.33 6.55 1.47
N ILE A 101 -10.42 6.00 2.27
CA ILE A 101 -9.05 6.51 2.43
C ILE A 101 -8.26 6.34 1.13
N ALA A 102 -8.33 5.16 0.52
CA ALA A 102 -7.67 4.88 -0.76
C ALA A 102 -8.21 5.78 -1.88
N SER A 103 -9.54 5.95 -1.97
CA SER A 103 -10.17 6.85 -2.95
C SER A 103 -9.77 8.31 -2.77
N GLU A 104 -9.42 8.75 -1.56
CA GLU A 104 -8.90 10.08 -1.30
C GLU A 104 -7.42 10.23 -1.71
N GLN A 105 -6.57 9.25 -1.36
CA GLN A 105 -5.11 9.39 -1.49
C GLN A 105 -4.55 8.91 -2.84
N LEU A 106 -5.09 7.83 -3.41
CA LEU A 106 -4.53 7.19 -4.61
C LEU A 106 -4.61 8.04 -5.90
N PRO A 107 -5.66 8.86 -6.16
CA PRO A 107 -5.70 9.67 -7.38
C PRO A 107 -4.50 10.59 -7.55
N ALA A 108 -3.99 11.16 -6.45
CA ALA A 108 -2.81 12.02 -6.48
C ALA A 108 -1.52 11.24 -6.82
N TYR A 109 -1.42 9.97 -6.40
CA TYR A 109 -0.29 9.09 -6.74
C TYR A 109 -0.34 8.66 -8.21
N LEU A 110 -1.51 8.29 -8.72
CA LEU A 110 -1.69 7.88 -10.12
C LEU A 110 -1.42 9.02 -11.11
N ALA A 111 -1.74 10.27 -10.74
CA ALA A 111 -1.50 11.44 -11.57
C ALA A 111 -0.06 11.98 -11.50
N ALA A 112 0.79 11.41 -10.63
CA ALA A 112 2.12 11.95 -10.38
C ALA A 112 3.13 11.64 -11.50
N PRO A 113 4.08 12.55 -11.77
CA PRO A 113 5.13 12.30 -12.77
C PRO A 113 6.13 11.23 -12.33
N GLU A 114 6.31 11.05 -11.02
CA GLU A 114 7.21 10.03 -10.47
C GLU A 114 6.61 8.63 -10.66
N TRP A 115 7.35 7.73 -11.33
CA TRP A 115 6.87 6.38 -11.60
C TRP A 115 6.66 5.60 -10.31
N GLN A 116 7.47 5.85 -9.26
CA GLN A 116 7.36 5.19 -7.96
C GLN A 116 5.98 5.42 -7.33
N LYS A 117 5.41 6.63 -7.49
CA LYS A 117 4.07 6.94 -6.97
C LYS A 117 2.98 6.20 -7.76
N ARG A 118 3.07 6.19 -9.09
CA ARG A 118 2.11 5.45 -9.92
C ARG A 118 2.17 3.95 -9.66
N HIS A 119 3.39 3.41 -9.52
CA HIS A 119 3.66 2.05 -9.09
C HIS A 119 3.04 1.75 -7.72
N ALA A 120 3.36 2.56 -6.69
CA ALA A 120 2.85 2.39 -5.34
C ALA A 120 1.31 2.41 -5.28
N ALA A 121 0.63 3.22 -6.10
CA ALA A 121 -0.82 3.22 -6.15
C ALA A 121 -1.41 1.90 -6.66
N LEU A 122 -0.78 1.30 -7.67
CA LEU A 122 -1.21 0.01 -8.23
C LEU A 122 -0.94 -1.14 -7.26
N ILE A 123 0.24 -1.15 -6.63
CA ILE A 123 0.58 -2.12 -5.58
C ILE A 123 -0.39 -1.98 -4.40
N ALA A 124 -0.68 -0.77 -3.95
CA ALA A 124 -1.64 -0.57 -2.87
C ALA A 124 -3.04 -1.07 -3.25
N LEU A 125 -3.48 -0.90 -4.50
CA LEU A 125 -4.76 -1.47 -4.97
C LEU A 125 -4.75 -3.00 -4.89
N ALA A 126 -3.66 -3.64 -5.32
CA ALA A 126 -3.49 -5.10 -5.23
C ALA A 126 -3.55 -5.57 -3.77
N GLN A 127 -2.75 -4.94 -2.90
CA GLN A 127 -2.64 -5.34 -1.49
C GLN A 127 -3.94 -5.15 -0.70
N ILE A 128 -4.76 -4.14 -1.00
CA ILE A 128 -6.03 -3.94 -0.28
C ILE A 128 -7.19 -4.77 -0.85
N ALA A 129 -7.02 -5.43 -2.00
CA ALA A 129 -8.11 -6.06 -2.73
C ALA A 129 -8.81 -7.16 -1.92
N GLU A 130 -8.05 -8.02 -1.22
CA GLU A 130 -8.59 -9.11 -0.42
C GLU A 130 -9.50 -8.58 0.70
N GLY A 131 -8.94 -7.73 1.58
CA GLY A 131 -9.67 -7.16 2.71
C GLY A 131 -10.80 -6.20 2.33
N CYS A 132 -10.76 -5.64 1.11
CA CYS A 132 -11.75 -4.67 0.63
C CYS A 132 -12.75 -5.22 -0.39
N SER A 133 -12.63 -6.48 -0.81
CA SER A 133 -13.39 -7.13 -1.89
C SER A 133 -14.88 -6.77 -1.92
N LYS A 134 -15.59 -6.92 -0.80
CA LYS A 134 -17.05 -6.64 -0.69
C LYS A 134 -17.45 -5.21 -1.04
N VAL A 135 -16.58 -4.24 -0.79
CA VAL A 135 -16.83 -2.82 -1.10
C VAL A 135 -16.28 -2.50 -2.48
N MET A 136 -15.09 -3.00 -2.81
CA MET A 136 -14.42 -2.77 -4.09
C MET A 136 -15.25 -3.27 -5.28
N ILE A 137 -15.92 -4.43 -5.17
CA ILE A 137 -16.79 -5.00 -6.20
C ILE A 137 -17.90 -4.03 -6.65
N LYS A 138 -18.38 -3.15 -5.75
CA LYS A 138 -19.45 -2.20 -6.08
C LYS A 138 -19.00 -1.11 -7.06
N ASN A 139 -17.69 -0.86 -7.14
CA ASN A 139 -17.08 0.13 -8.03
C ASN A 139 -16.01 -0.53 -8.93
N LEU A 140 -16.15 -1.83 -9.20
CA LEU A 140 -15.11 -2.63 -9.86
C LEU A 140 -14.76 -2.07 -11.24
N ASP A 141 -15.75 -1.63 -12.01
CA ASP A 141 -15.55 -1.06 -13.34
C ASP A 141 -14.57 0.13 -13.33
N GLN A 142 -14.68 1.00 -12.31
CA GLN A 142 -13.79 2.14 -12.15
C GLN A 142 -12.38 1.69 -11.75
N VAL A 143 -12.27 0.73 -10.83
CA VAL A 143 -10.98 0.18 -10.38
C VAL A 143 -10.25 -0.48 -11.55
N VAL A 144 -10.93 -1.35 -12.28
CA VAL A 144 -10.39 -2.04 -13.45
C VAL A 144 -10.00 -1.04 -14.53
N ALA A 145 -10.83 -0.05 -14.85
CA ALA A 145 -10.48 0.97 -15.84
C ALA A 145 -9.18 1.72 -15.47
N MET A 146 -8.97 2.05 -14.19
CA MET A 146 -7.73 2.67 -13.73
C MET A 146 -6.51 1.76 -13.92
N VAL A 147 -6.64 0.48 -13.56
CA VAL A 147 -5.55 -0.51 -13.74
C VAL A 147 -5.24 -0.73 -15.22
N LEU A 148 -6.26 -0.93 -16.06
CA LEU A 148 -6.10 -1.14 -17.50
C LEU A 148 -5.40 0.04 -18.20
N ASN A 149 -5.71 1.28 -17.80
CA ASN A 149 -5.04 2.46 -18.34
C ASN A 149 -3.53 2.45 -18.05
N SER A 150 -3.13 1.86 -16.93
CA SER A 150 -1.73 1.81 -16.48
C SER A 150 -0.88 0.79 -17.25
N PHE A 151 -1.48 -0.09 -18.07
CA PHE A 151 -0.71 -0.94 -18.99
C PHE A 151 0.06 -0.17 -20.06
N ASN A 152 -0.36 1.07 -20.34
CA ASN A 152 0.30 1.95 -21.30
C ASN A 152 1.33 2.89 -20.65
N ASP A 153 1.68 2.69 -19.39
CA ASP A 153 2.66 3.53 -18.72
C ASP A 153 4.04 3.44 -19.39
N GLN A 154 4.78 4.55 -19.38
CA GLN A 154 6.13 4.60 -19.96
C GLN A 154 7.12 3.74 -19.15
N HIS A 155 6.90 3.60 -17.85
CA HIS A 155 7.80 2.89 -16.96
C HIS A 155 7.47 1.39 -16.90
N PRO A 156 8.44 0.49 -17.13
CA PRO A 156 8.20 -0.96 -17.12
C PRO A 156 7.69 -1.49 -15.77
N ARG A 157 8.22 -1.01 -14.64
CA ARG A 157 7.73 -1.40 -13.31
C ARG A 157 6.26 -1.00 -13.07
N VAL A 158 5.81 0.15 -13.58
CA VAL A 158 4.40 0.57 -13.44
C VAL A 158 3.49 -0.36 -14.25
N ARG A 159 3.90 -0.74 -15.46
CA ARG A 159 3.17 -1.74 -16.25
C ARG A 159 3.12 -3.10 -15.56
N TRP A 160 4.20 -3.53 -14.92
CA TRP A 160 4.21 -4.75 -14.12
C TRP A 160 3.27 -4.66 -12.91
N ALA A 161 3.27 -3.54 -12.17
CA ALA A 161 2.33 -3.34 -11.08
C ALA A 161 0.87 -3.34 -11.56
N ALA A 162 0.60 -2.88 -12.78
CA ALA A 162 -0.73 -3.01 -13.39
C ALA A 162 -1.09 -4.47 -13.71
N ILE A 163 -0.12 -5.31 -14.12
CA ILE A 163 -0.31 -6.75 -14.31
C ILE A 163 -0.59 -7.43 -12.97
N ASN A 164 0.17 -7.07 -11.94
CA ASN A 164 -0.03 -7.57 -10.59
C ASN A 164 -1.43 -7.20 -10.05
N ALA A 165 -1.84 -5.94 -10.21
CA ALA A 165 -3.12 -5.45 -9.70
C ALA A 165 -4.36 -5.95 -10.46
N ILE A 166 -4.22 -6.47 -11.70
CA ILE A 166 -5.36 -7.06 -12.43
C ILE A 166 -5.58 -8.53 -12.10
N GLY A 167 -4.55 -9.22 -11.60
CA GLY A 167 -4.59 -10.64 -11.21
C GLY A 167 -5.36 -10.83 -9.92
#